data_AF-F6UU85-F1
#
_entry.id   AF-F6UU85-F1
#
_cell.length_a   1.000
_cell.length_b   1.000
_cell.length_c   1.000
_cell.angle_alpha   90.00
_cell.angle_beta   90.00
_cell.angle_gamma   90.00
#
_symmetry.space_group_name_H-M   'P 1'
#
loop_
_entity.id
_entity.type
_entity.pdbx_description
1 polymer ?
#
loop_
_entity_poly.entity_id
_entity_poly.type
_entity_poly.pdbx_seq_one_letter_code
_entity_poly.pdbx_strand_id
1 'polypeptide(L)'
;MFLMVLVFFLLLWLSVTNGGKTTLARNLQRQLPNCSIISQDDFFKPESEIEIDENGFLQYDVLDALNMEKMMSTVHSWMKNSQHATGLPDSESTEGVYILIIEGFLLFNYKPLDTIWNRSYFLTIPYEECKRRRSARVYVPPDPPGYFDGHVWPMYQKHRREIDDITYNIVYLDGTKSERDLFLQVYDDLIKELVKTKCKYCLIKLG
;
A
#
# COMPACT_ATOMS: atom_id res chain seq x y z
N MET A 1 29.71 2.87 -0.20
CA MET A 1 28.81 2.54 0.93
C MET A 1 27.38 2.72 0.42
N PHE A 2 26.74 1.67 -0.07
CA PHE A 2 25.39 1.79 -0.66
C PHE A 2 24.36 1.28 0.33
N LEU A 3 23.48 2.18 0.74
CA LEU A 3 22.31 1.82 1.51
C LEU A 3 21.24 1.21 0.60
N MET A 4 20.74 0.03 0.96
CA MET A 4 19.67 -0.63 0.22
C MET A 4 18.32 -0.24 0.81
N VAL A 5 17.68 0.75 0.19
CA VAL A 5 16.30 1.12 0.50
C VAL A 5 15.39 0.21 -0.31
N LEU A 6 14.57 -0.58 0.37
CA LEU A 6 13.56 -1.43 -0.27
C LEU A 6 12.17 -0.92 0.07
N VAL A 7 11.41 -0.67 -0.98
CA VAL A 7 10.02 -0.21 -0.89
C VAL A 7 9.13 -1.38 -1.25
N PHE A 8 8.46 -1.88 -0.22
CA PHE A 8 7.48 -2.95 -0.30
C PHE A 8 6.08 -2.36 -0.28
N PHE A 9 5.15 -3.05 -0.93
CA PHE A 9 3.86 -2.46 -1.15
C PHE A 9 2.72 -3.44 -0.96
N LEU A 10 1.70 -3.01 -0.20
CA LEU A 10 0.49 -3.76 0.09
C LEU A 10 -0.75 -2.97 -0.37
N LEU A 11 -1.29 -3.32 -1.55
CA LEU A 11 -2.59 -2.82 -2.00
C LEU A 11 -3.61 -3.75 -1.42
N LEU A 12 -4.61 -3.17 -0.79
CA LEU A 12 -5.79 -3.92 -0.50
C LEU A 12 -6.97 -3.11 -0.95
N TRP A 13 -7.85 -3.78 -1.66
CA TRP A 13 -8.98 -3.09 -2.18
C TRP A 13 -10.02 -2.77 -1.11
N LEU A 14 -10.74 -1.69 -1.42
CA LEU A 14 -11.72 -0.88 -0.69
C LEU A 14 -11.43 -0.50 0.73
N SER A 15 -11.81 0.73 1.01
CA SER A 15 -12.27 1.11 2.32
C SER A 15 -13.16 0.01 2.92
N VAL A 16 -12.53 -0.87 3.68
CA VAL A 16 -13.13 -1.79 4.60
C VAL A 16 -12.13 -1.96 5.71
N THR A 17 -12.44 -1.44 6.89
CA THR A 17 -11.88 -2.05 8.09
C THR A 17 -12.24 -3.52 8.02
N ASN A 18 -11.27 -4.38 8.29
CA ASN A 18 -11.35 -5.83 8.17
C ASN A 18 -11.06 -6.40 6.77
N GLY A 19 -10.65 -5.60 5.78
CA GLY A 19 -9.90 -6.12 4.63
C GLY A 19 -8.46 -6.56 5.01
N GLY A 20 -8.00 -6.14 6.18
CA GLY A 20 -6.73 -6.54 6.77
C GLY A 20 -5.54 -5.65 6.40
N LYS A 21 -5.73 -4.46 5.80
CA LYS A 21 -4.63 -3.66 5.22
C LYS A 21 -3.58 -3.26 6.22
N THR A 22 -4.03 -2.36 7.07
CA THR A 22 -3.25 -1.69 8.08
C THR A 22 -2.86 -2.72 9.12
N THR A 23 -3.70 -3.74 9.35
CA THR A 23 -3.37 -4.90 10.19
C THR A 23 -2.18 -5.69 9.64
N LEU A 24 -2.23 -6.09 8.37
CA LEU A 24 -1.15 -6.84 7.71
C LEU A 24 0.13 -6.00 7.63
N ALA A 25 0.02 -4.73 7.23
CA ALA A 25 1.15 -3.79 7.21
C ALA A 25 1.78 -3.63 8.60
N ARG A 26 0.97 -3.44 9.66
CA ARG A 26 1.46 -3.36 11.05
C ARG A 26 2.08 -4.67 11.53
N ASN A 27 1.50 -5.81 11.18
CA ASN A 27 2.05 -7.12 11.55
C ASN A 27 3.40 -7.36 10.88
N LEU A 28 3.54 -7.01 9.61
CA LEU A 28 4.82 -7.03 8.89
C LEU A 28 5.82 -6.07 9.52
N GLN A 29 5.43 -4.83 9.80
CA GLN A 29 6.29 -3.83 10.43
C GLN A 29 6.87 -4.31 11.77
N ARG A 30 6.08 -5.00 12.60
CA ARG A 30 6.55 -5.56 13.88
C ARG A 30 7.63 -6.63 13.72
N GLN A 31 7.68 -7.30 12.57
CA GLN A 31 8.57 -8.45 12.31
C GLN A 31 9.73 -8.10 11.37
N LEU A 32 9.68 -6.93 10.72
CA LEU A 32 10.68 -6.46 9.77
C LEU A 32 11.55 -5.35 10.40
N PRO A 33 12.89 -5.44 10.31
CA PRO A 33 13.77 -4.41 10.85
C PRO A 33 13.65 -3.11 10.05
N ASN A 34 13.83 -1.96 10.71
CA ASN A 34 13.85 -0.64 10.07
C ASN A 34 12.63 -0.39 9.14
N CYS A 35 11.46 -0.86 9.56
CA CYS A 35 10.23 -0.81 8.76
C CYS A 35 9.36 0.40 9.12
N SER A 36 9.01 1.21 8.12
CA SER A 36 8.03 2.30 8.24
C SER A 36 6.76 1.98 7.44
N ILE A 37 5.64 2.62 7.78
CA ILE A 37 4.38 2.52 7.05
C ILE A 37 3.94 3.92 6.62
N ILE A 38 3.50 4.07 5.38
CA ILE A 38 2.74 5.23 4.89
C ILE A 38 1.35 4.74 4.45
N SER A 39 0.30 5.28 5.05
CA SER A 39 -1.09 4.96 4.69
C SER A 39 -1.65 5.99 3.73
N GLN A 40 -2.23 5.54 2.61
CA GLN A 40 -2.91 6.41 1.65
C GLN A 40 -4.09 7.16 2.28
N ASP A 41 -4.76 6.56 3.27
CA ASP A 41 -5.92 7.17 3.96
C ASP A 41 -5.52 8.47 4.70
N ASP A 42 -4.24 8.66 5.05
CA ASP A 42 -3.74 9.88 5.71
C ASP A 42 -3.68 11.10 4.74
N PHE A 43 -3.94 10.88 3.45
CA PHE A 43 -3.83 11.88 2.39
C PHE A 43 -5.17 12.26 1.77
N PHE A 44 -6.31 11.87 2.35
CA PHE A 44 -7.60 12.39 1.92
C PHE A 44 -7.67 13.92 2.03
N LYS A 45 -8.26 14.55 1.03
CA LYS A 45 -8.62 15.97 1.06
C LYS A 45 -9.76 16.19 2.06
N PRO A 46 -9.93 17.42 2.59
CA PRO A 46 -11.09 17.74 3.41
C PRO A 46 -12.39 17.54 2.62
N GLU A 47 -13.47 17.15 3.30
CA GLU A 47 -14.79 16.89 2.67
C GLU A 47 -15.28 18.05 1.78
N SER A 48 -14.95 19.30 2.14
CA SER A 48 -15.29 20.49 1.35
C SER A 48 -14.67 20.54 -0.06
N GLU A 49 -13.63 19.73 -0.31
CA GLU A 49 -12.98 19.61 -1.62
C GLU A 49 -13.37 18.32 -2.35
N ILE A 50 -14.24 17.50 -1.76
CA ILE A 50 -14.70 16.25 -2.37
C ILE A 50 -15.92 16.55 -3.24
N GLU A 51 -15.81 16.22 -4.53
CA GLU A 51 -16.91 16.39 -5.47
C GLU A 51 -18.08 15.45 -5.15
N ILE A 52 -19.29 15.88 -5.53
CA ILE A 52 -20.52 15.10 -5.40
C ILE A 52 -21.02 14.83 -6.82
N ASP A 53 -21.33 13.57 -7.13
CA ASP A 53 -21.88 13.22 -8.44
C ASP A 53 -23.38 13.54 -8.59
N GLU A 54 -23.93 13.27 -9.76
CA GLU A 54 -25.35 13.46 -10.09
C GLU A 54 -26.32 12.67 -9.19
N ASN A 55 -25.84 11.61 -8.52
CA ASN A 55 -26.63 10.78 -7.61
C ASN A 55 -26.49 11.24 -6.14
N GLY A 56 -25.73 12.31 -5.89
CA GLY A 56 -25.49 12.81 -4.54
C GLY A 56 -24.39 12.07 -3.78
N PHE A 57 -23.57 11.27 -4.46
CA PHE A 57 -22.49 10.51 -3.82
C PHE A 57 -21.17 11.29 -3.81
N LEU A 58 -20.56 11.40 -2.63
CA LEU A 58 -19.21 11.95 -2.47
C LEU A 58 -18.19 11.06 -3.18
N GLN A 59 -17.33 11.64 -4.00
CA GLN A 59 -16.38 10.91 -4.82
C GLN A 59 -15.09 10.59 -4.04
N TYR A 60 -15.16 9.76 -2.99
CA TYR A 60 -13.97 9.38 -2.20
C TYR A 60 -13.11 8.31 -2.86
N ASP A 61 -13.71 7.43 -3.66
CA ASP A 61 -13.00 6.28 -4.24
C ASP A 61 -12.28 6.63 -5.57
N VAL A 62 -11.76 7.87 -5.71
CA VAL A 62 -10.97 8.34 -6.88
C VAL A 62 -9.69 9.06 -6.46
N LEU A 63 -8.68 9.14 -7.34
CA LEU A 63 -7.41 9.80 -7.05
C LEU A 63 -7.57 11.29 -6.71
N ASP A 64 -8.56 11.96 -7.30
CA ASP A 64 -8.82 13.38 -7.05
C ASP A 64 -9.27 13.68 -5.61
N ALA A 65 -9.76 12.68 -4.87
CA ALA A 65 -10.08 12.80 -3.44
C ALA A 65 -8.83 12.83 -2.55
N LEU A 66 -7.65 12.55 -3.10
CA LEU A 66 -6.40 12.38 -2.36
C LEU A 66 -5.39 13.45 -2.76
N ASN A 67 -4.61 13.92 -1.79
CA ASN A 67 -3.43 14.72 -2.03
C ASN A 67 -2.23 13.82 -2.35
N MET A 68 -2.25 13.21 -3.56
CA MET A 68 -1.23 12.27 -4.01
C MET A 68 0.15 12.92 -4.17
N GLU A 69 0.22 14.21 -4.47
CA GLU A 69 1.50 14.94 -4.50
C GLU A 69 2.16 15.02 -3.12
N LYS A 70 1.38 15.31 -2.07
CA LYS A 70 1.85 15.27 -0.68
C LYS A 70 2.27 13.85 -0.28
N MET A 71 1.55 12.84 -0.73
CA MET A 71 1.93 11.44 -0.51
C MET A 71 3.28 11.12 -1.16
N MET A 72 3.48 11.48 -2.43
CA MET A 72 4.76 11.31 -3.13
C MET A 72 5.91 12.04 -2.43
N SER A 73 5.69 13.29 -2.04
CA SER A 73 6.67 14.08 -1.31
C SER A 73 7.06 13.40 0.01
N THR A 74 6.10 12.80 0.71
CA THR A 74 6.34 12.03 1.94
C THR A 74 7.18 10.78 1.68
N VAL A 75 6.86 10.03 0.61
CA VAL A 75 7.64 8.85 0.18
C VAL A 75 9.08 9.23 -0.18
N HIS A 76 9.26 10.28 -0.98
CA HIS A 76 10.60 10.76 -1.37
C HIS A 76 11.41 11.27 -0.18
N SER A 77 10.76 11.99 0.75
CA SER A 77 11.40 12.45 1.97
C SER A 77 11.87 11.28 2.83
N TRP A 78 11.05 10.24 2.97
CA TRP A 78 11.45 9.01 3.65
C TRP A 78 12.66 8.37 2.98
N MET A 79 12.60 8.15 1.65
CA MET A 79 13.71 7.55 0.89
C MET A 79 15.03 8.33 1.07
N LYS A 80 14.97 9.66 1.00
CA LYS A 80 16.15 10.53 1.20
C LYS A 80 16.69 10.40 2.63
N ASN A 81 15.83 10.43 3.65
CA ASN A 81 16.25 10.35 5.04
C ASN A 81 16.86 8.98 5.38
N SER A 82 16.29 7.89 4.84
CA SER A 82 16.86 6.56 5.00
C SER A 82 18.30 6.53 4.48
N GLN A 83 18.57 7.08 3.29
CA GLN A 83 19.91 7.17 2.69
C GLN A 83 20.96 7.88 3.57
N HIS A 84 20.54 8.83 4.42
CA HIS A 84 21.42 9.64 5.25
C HIS A 84 21.56 9.14 6.69
N ALA A 85 20.83 8.10 7.10
CA ALA A 85 20.89 7.53 8.46
C ALA A 85 22.26 6.90 8.81
N THR A 86 23.21 6.88 7.87
CA THR A 86 24.58 6.34 8.01
C THR A 86 25.59 7.31 8.67
N GLY A 87 25.13 8.41 9.29
CA GLY A 87 26.00 9.52 9.74
C GLY A 87 26.37 9.57 11.24
N LEU A 88 26.08 8.53 12.05
CA LEU A 88 26.50 8.50 13.46
C LEU A 88 27.91 7.89 13.59
N PRO A 89 28.88 8.55 14.25
CA PRO A 89 30.31 8.17 14.18
C PRO A 89 30.77 7.06 15.16
N ASP A 90 29.88 6.30 15.80
CA ASP A 90 30.30 5.25 16.75
C ASP A 90 29.36 4.04 16.74
N SER A 91 29.49 3.18 15.73
CA SER A 91 29.35 1.73 15.84
C SER A 91 29.64 1.12 14.47
N GLU A 92 30.32 -0.03 14.48
CA GLU A 92 30.68 -0.79 13.29
C GLU A 92 29.53 -0.82 12.28
N SER A 93 29.85 -0.41 11.05
CA SER A 93 28.97 -0.29 9.89
C SER A 93 27.98 -1.45 9.76
N THR A 94 26.73 -1.25 10.17
CA THR A 94 25.67 -2.16 9.77
C THR A 94 25.12 -1.68 8.44
N GLU A 95 25.46 -2.40 7.37
CA GLU A 95 24.74 -2.37 6.10
C GLU A 95 23.27 -2.72 6.35
N GLY A 96 22.45 -1.72 6.68
CA GLY A 96 21.06 -1.88 7.04
C GLY A 96 20.16 -1.88 5.81
N VAL A 97 19.21 -2.80 5.77
CA VAL A 97 18.05 -2.69 4.85
C VAL A 97 17.01 -1.81 5.53
N TYR A 98 16.55 -0.79 4.84
CA TYR A 98 15.41 0.04 5.27
C TYR A 98 14.19 -0.35 4.46
N ILE A 99 13.08 -0.55 5.16
CA ILE A 99 11.85 -1.11 4.59
C ILE A 99 10.76 -0.04 4.69
N LEU A 100 10.17 0.33 3.57
CA LEU A 100 8.94 1.13 3.56
C LEU A 100 7.81 0.25 3.08
N ILE A 101 6.75 0.15 3.87
CA ILE A 101 5.46 -0.37 3.44
C ILE A 101 4.58 0.83 3.10
N ILE A 102 4.19 0.97 1.85
CA ILE A 102 3.09 1.86 1.50
C ILE A 102 1.83 0.98 1.45
N GLU A 103 0.70 1.48 1.97
CA GLU A 103 -0.57 0.76 1.95
C GLU A 103 -1.72 1.70 1.56
N GLY A 104 -2.68 1.18 0.79
CA GLY A 104 -3.76 1.97 0.22
C GLY A 104 -4.62 1.19 -0.77
N PHE A 105 -5.64 1.85 -1.32
CA PHE A 105 -6.64 1.25 -2.19
C PHE A 105 -6.53 1.69 -3.67
N LEU A 106 -5.75 2.74 -3.97
CA LEU A 106 -5.61 3.35 -5.30
C LEU A 106 -4.17 3.48 -5.82
N LEU A 107 -3.21 2.78 -5.21
CA LEU A 107 -1.79 3.09 -5.40
C LEU A 107 -1.21 2.70 -6.76
N PHE A 108 -1.72 1.64 -7.41
CA PHE A 108 -1.27 1.22 -8.74
C PHE A 108 -1.91 2.05 -9.86
N ASN A 109 -2.96 2.82 -9.56
CA ASN A 109 -3.60 3.71 -10.53
C ASN A 109 -2.81 5.03 -10.68
N TYR A 110 -1.87 5.32 -9.77
CA TYR A 110 -1.13 6.57 -9.75
C TYR A 110 0.27 6.41 -10.36
N LYS A 111 0.36 6.78 -11.65
CA LYS A 111 1.55 6.61 -12.50
C LYS A 111 2.87 7.12 -11.91
N PRO A 112 2.94 8.22 -11.15
CA PRO A 112 4.21 8.64 -10.56
C PRO A 112 4.85 7.63 -9.58
N LEU A 113 4.08 6.68 -9.05
CA LEU A 113 4.62 5.61 -8.19
C LEU A 113 5.14 4.39 -8.98
N ASP A 114 4.88 4.29 -10.28
CA ASP A 114 5.15 3.12 -11.12
C ASP A 114 6.58 2.56 -11.05
N THR A 115 7.56 3.42 -10.77
CA THR A 115 8.99 3.04 -10.79
C THR A 115 9.57 2.72 -9.41
N ILE A 116 8.80 2.91 -8.33
CA ILE A 116 9.33 2.76 -6.96
C ILE A 116 9.13 1.36 -6.38
N TRP A 117 8.43 0.48 -7.09
CA TRP A 117 7.98 -0.80 -6.57
C TRP A 117 9.07 -1.89 -6.62
N ASN A 118 9.42 -2.46 -5.47
CA ASN A 118 10.24 -3.69 -5.44
C ASN A 118 9.38 -4.96 -5.38
N ARG A 119 8.26 -4.93 -4.65
CA ARG A 119 7.30 -6.03 -4.54
C ARG A 119 5.91 -5.47 -4.28
N SER A 120 4.93 -6.06 -4.96
CA SER A 120 3.56 -5.56 -5.03
C SER A 120 2.58 -6.66 -4.65
N TYR A 121 1.74 -6.41 -3.65
CA TYR A 121 0.63 -7.30 -3.28
C TYR A 121 -0.71 -6.64 -3.56
N PHE A 122 -1.70 -7.43 -3.97
CA PHE A 122 -3.07 -6.97 -4.20
C PHE A 122 -4.08 -7.91 -3.52
N LEU A 123 -4.75 -7.43 -2.47
CA LEU A 123 -5.78 -8.20 -1.77
C LEU A 123 -7.15 -8.09 -2.44
N THR A 124 -7.70 -9.23 -2.84
CA THR A 124 -9.01 -9.37 -3.49
C THR A 124 -10.03 -9.98 -2.52
N ILE A 125 -11.24 -9.44 -2.49
CA ILE A 125 -12.38 -9.97 -1.73
C ILE A 125 -13.60 -9.99 -2.66
N PRO A 126 -14.41 -11.07 -2.69
CA PRO A 126 -15.65 -11.10 -3.46
C PRO A 126 -16.63 -10.00 -3.04
N TYR A 127 -17.45 -9.54 -3.99
CA TYR A 127 -18.45 -8.48 -3.80
C TYR A 127 -19.24 -8.60 -2.49
N GLU A 128 -19.86 -9.77 -2.26
CA GLU A 128 -20.74 -9.98 -1.09
C GLU A 128 -20.00 -9.81 0.23
N GLU A 129 -18.80 -10.40 0.35
CA GLU A 129 -18.00 -10.29 1.57
C GLU A 129 -17.48 -8.87 1.74
N CYS A 130 -17.12 -8.19 0.65
CA CYS A 130 -16.70 -6.80 0.69
C CYS A 130 -17.82 -5.88 1.16
N LYS A 131 -19.02 -6.04 0.61
CA LYS A 131 -20.23 -5.29 0.99
C LYS A 131 -20.55 -5.52 2.46
N ARG A 132 -20.59 -6.79 2.89
CA ARG A 132 -20.84 -7.18 4.28
C ARG A 132 -19.85 -6.54 5.26
N ARG A 133 -18.55 -6.59 4.94
CA ARG A 133 -17.51 -5.97 5.78
C ARG A 133 -17.62 -4.44 5.79
N ARG A 134 -17.96 -3.80 4.66
CA ARG A 134 -18.09 -2.32 4.55
C ARG A 134 -19.27 -1.81 5.36
N SER A 135 -20.42 -2.47 5.25
CA SER A 135 -21.60 -2.14 6.05
C SER A 135 -21.38 -2.29 7.56
N ALA A 136 -20.36 -3.02 8.01
CA ALA A 136 -20.00 -3.15 9.42
C ALA A 136 -19.08 -2.03 9.93
N ARG A 137 -18.54 -1.17 9.06
CA ARG A 137 -17.70 -0.03 9.44
C ARG A 137 -18.50 1.26 9.46
N VAL A 138 -18.15 2.13 10.41
CA VAL A 138 -18.63 3.51 10.42
C VAL A 138 -17.56 4.41 9.79
N TYR A 139 -17.93 5.03 8.67
CA TYR A 139 -17.15 6.08 8.00
C TYR A 139 -17.49 7.46 8.53
N VAL A 140 -16.59 8.41 8.31
CA VAL A 140 -16.82 9.83 8.54
C VAL A 140 -16.47 10.57 7.24
N PRO A 141 -17.48 11.10 6.50
CA PRO A 141 -18.91 10.96 6.74
C PRO A 141 -19.40 9.51 6.54
N PRO A 142 -20.53 9.11 7.15
CA PRO A 142 -21.06 7.76 6.98
C PRO A 142 -21.51 7.51 5.54
N ASP A 143 -21.35 6.27 5.06
CA ASP A 143 -21.81 5.85 3.73
C ASP A 143 -23.34 6.08 3.61
N PRO A 144 -23.82 6.87 2.63
CA PRO A 144 -25.27 7.02 2.40
C PRO A 144 -25.89 5.74 1.83
N PRO A 145 -27.23 5.58 1.90
CA PRO A 145 -27.91 4.43 1.30
C PRO A 145 -27.54 4.25 -0.17
N GLY A 146 -27.19 3.03 -0.56
CA GLY A 146 -26.82 2.70 -1.94
C GLY A 146 -25.38 3.06 -2.34
N TYR A 147 -24.60 3.75 -1.49
CA TYR A 147 -23.24 4.20 -1.83
C TYR A 147 -22.31 3.06 -2.25
N PHE A 148 -22.42 1.90 -1.60
CA PHE A 148 -21.61 0.73 -1.96
C PHE A 148 -21.81 0.30 -3.41
N ASP A 149 -23.07 0.19 -3.81
CA ASP A 149 -23.46 -0.32 -5.13
C ASP A 149 -23.35 0.75 -6.21
N GLY A 150 -23.60 2.01 -5.84
CA GLY A 150 -23.67 3.14 -6.75
C GLY A 150 -22.33 3.83 -7.01
N HIS A 151 -21.40 3.79 -6.05
CA HIS A 151 -20.11 4.49 -6.19
C HIS A 151 -18.93 3.55 -5.96
N VAL A 152 -18.88 2.96 -4.76
CA VAL A 152 -17.72 2.23 -4.25
C VAL A 152 -17.33 1.05 -5.15
N TRP A 153 -18.25 0.11 -5.38
CA TRP A 153 -17.99 -1.08 -6.18
C TRP A 153 -17.81 -0.76 -7.68
N PRO A 154 -18.59 0.14 -8.31
CA PRO A 154 -18.27 0.60 -9.67
C PRO A 154 -16.87 1.19 -9.80
N MET A 155 -16.42 2.00 -8.84
CA MET A 155 -15.05 2.51 -8.80
C MET A 155 -14.02 1.39 -8.70
N TYR A 156 -14.33 0.28 -8.00
CA TYR A 156 -13.51 -0.92 -8.11
C TYR A 156 -13.19 -1.31 -9.52
N GLN A 157 -14.26 -1.49 -10.27
CA GLN A 157 -14.21 -2.30 -11.45
C GLN A 157 -13.48 -1.49 -12.50
N LYS A 158 -13.70 -0.17 -12.47
CA LYS A 158 -12.88 0.82 -13.15
C LYS A 158 -11.39 0.68 -12.78
N HIS A 159 -11.03 0.86 -11.51
CA HIS A 159 -9.61 0.85 -11.09
C HIS A 159 -8.91 -0.48 -11.32
N ARG A 160 -9.63 -1.60 -11.17
CA ARG A 160 -9.12 -2.94 -11.42
C ARG A 160 -8.80 -3.16 -12.90
N ARG A 161 -9.65 -2.66 -13.80
CA ARG A 161 -9.39 -2.69 -15.25
C ARG A 161 -8.17 -1.85 -15.62
N GLU A 162 -8.03 -0.67 -15.02
CA GLU A 162 -6.85 0.19 -15.23
C GLU A 162 -5.53 -0.49 -14.78
N ILE A 163 -5.62 -1.43 -13.84
CA ILE A 163 -4.48 -2.23 -13.36
C ILE A 163 -4.18 -3.42 -14.28
N ASP A 164 -5.13 -3.90 -15.09
CA ASP A 164 -4.90 -5.05 -15.97
C ASP A 164 -3.82 -4.77 -17.05
N ASP A 165 -3.64 -3.50 -17.43
CA ASP A 165 -2.63 -3.08 -18.40
C ASP A 165 -1.24 -2.82 -17.78
N ILE A 166 -1.09 -3.06 -16.47
CA ILE A 166 0.14 -2.77 -15.74
C ILE A 166 1.16 -3.90 -15.87
N THR A 167 2.42 -3.55 -16.11
CA THR A 167 3.52 -4.50 -16.32
C THR A 167 4.21 -4.98 -15.03
N TYR A 168 3.83 -4.47 -13.85
CA TYR A 168 4.44 -4.89 -12.58
C TYR A 168 4.02 -6.31 -12.20
N ASN A 169 4.94 -7.03 -11.55
CA ASN A 169 4.62 -8.32 -10.94
C ASN A 169 3.78 -8.09 -9.67
N ILE A 170 2.46 -8.17 -9.80
CA ILE A 170 1.51 -8.07 -8.71
C ILE A 170 1.14 -9.47 -8.21
N VAL A 171 1.39 -9.72 -6.93
CA VAL A 171 0.95 -10.94 -6.25
C VAL A 171 -0.47 -10.73 -5.72
N TYR A 172 -1.43 -11.41 -6.33
CA TYR A 172 -2.82 -11.39 -5.87
C TYR A 172 -3.00 -12.29 -4.64
N LEU A 173 -3.65 -11.75 -3.63
CA LEU A 173 -3.89 -12.41 -2.35
C LEU A 173 -5.40 -12.52 -2.10
N ASP A 174 -5.83 -13.64 -1.54
CA ASP A 174 -7.21 -13.86 -1.14
C ASP A 174 -7.47 -13.23 0.24
N GLY A 175 -8.18 -12.10 0.27
CA GLY A 175 -8.51 -11.36 1.48
C GLY A 175 -9.61 -12.00 2.34
N THR A 176 -10.13 -13.16 1.95
CA THR A 176 -11.04 -13.96 2.79
C THR A 176 -10.29 -14.85 3.79
N LYS A 177 -8.98 -15.05 3.59
CA LYS A 177 -8.11 -15.79 4.53
C LYS A 177 -7.99 -15.09 5.89
N SER A 178 -7.55 -15.87 6.88
CA SER A 178 -7.27 -15.34 8.22
C SER A 178 -6.11 -14.33 8.19
N GLU A 179 -6.09 -13.42 9.16
CA GLU A 179 -4.99 -12.46 9.35
C GLU A 179 -3.62 -13.17 9.45
N ARG A 180 -3.57 -14.30 10.16
CA ARG A 180 -2.35 -15.10 10.32
C ARG A 180 -1.88 -15.69 8.99
N ASP A 181 -2.79 -16.28 8.22
CA ASP A 181 -2.41 -16.92 6.95
C ASP A 181 -1.94 -15.90 5.92
N LEU A 182 -2.61 -14.75 5.86
CA LEU A 182 -2.17 -13.62 5.02
C LEU A 182 -0.80 -13.10 5.45
N PHE A 183 -0.60 -12.93 6.76
CA PHE A 183 0.70 -12.52 7.29
C PHE A 183 1.80 -13.50 6.91
N LEU A 184 1.63 -14.80 7.16
CA LEU A 184 2.64 -15.82 6.85
C LEU A 184 2.93 -15.88 5.35
N GLN A 185 1.88 -15.87 4.51
CA GLN A 185 2.03 -15.89 3.05
C GLN A 185 2.86 -14.70 2.55
N VAL A 186 2.57 -13.48 3.03
CA VAL A 186 3.28 -12.28 2.60
C VAL A 186 4.67 -12.21 3.22
N TYR A 187 4.82 -12.55 4.49
CA TYR A 187 6.11 -12.53 5.18
C TYR A 187 7.11 -13.49 4.53
N ASP A 188 6.71 -14.74 4.26
CA ASP A 188 7.58 -15.73 3.62
C ASP A 188 8.03 -15.30 2.22
N ASP A 189 7.14 -14.67 1.46
CA ASP A 189 7.45 -14.12 0.14
C ASP A 189 8.41 -12.92 0.25
N LEU A 190 8.16 -11.99 1.17
CA LEU A 190 9.02 -10.83 1.44
C LEU A 190 10.43 -11.24 1.86
N ILE A 191 10.58 -12.22 2.75
CA ILE A 191 11.89 -12.73 3.17
C ILE A 191 12.66 -13.30 1.96
N LYS A 192 11.99 -14.04 1.07
CA LYS A 192 12.63 -14.56 -0.16
C LYS A 192 13.09 -13.43 -1.08
N GLU A 193 12.27 -12.41 -1.27
CA GLU A 193 12.64 -11.24 -2.08
C GLU A 193 13.78 -10.43 -1.44
N LEU A 194 13.78 -10.27 -0.11
CA LEU A 194 14.87 -9.64 0.63
C LEU A 194 16.20 -10.38 0.44
N VAL A 195 16.19 -11.71 0.53
CA VAL A 195 17.39 -12.55 0.30
C VAL A 195 17.88 -12.42 -1.14
N LYS A 196 17.00 -12.56 -2.14
CA LYS A 196 17.35 -12.40 -3.56
C LYS A 196 17.99 -11.04 -3.81
N THR A 197 17.43 -9.99 -3.20
CA THR A 197 17.91 -8.63 -3.39
C THR A 197 19.29 -8.47 -2.78
N LYS A 198 19.52 -8.91 -1.53
CA LYS A 198 20.87 -8.93 -0.92
C LYS A 198 21.90 -9.69 -1.77
N CYS A 199 21.54 -10.85 -2.33
CA CYS A 199 22.44 -11.63 -3.19
C CYS A 199 22.86 -10.88 -4.46
N LYS A 200 21.93 -10.17 -5.13
CA LYS A 200 22.26 -9.36 -6.31
C LYS A 200 23.29 -8.28 -5.99
N TYR A 201 23.15 -7.59 -4.87
CA TYR A 201 24.10 -6.55 -4.45
C TYR A 201 25.45 -7.14 -4.00
N CYS A 202 25.47 -8.34 -3.43
CA CYS A 202 26.73 -9.03 -3.09
C CYS A 202 27.53 -9.41 -4.36
N LEU A 203 26.86 -9.84 -5.43
CA LEU A 203 27.51 -10.19 -6.70
C LEU A 203 28.10 -8.96 -7.42
N ILE A 204 27.43 -7.80 -7.37
CA ILE A 204 27.96 -6.54 -7.95
C ILE A 204 29.23 -6.07 -7.22
N LYS A 205 29.45 -6.46 -5.95
CA LYS A 205 30.67 -6.12 -5.19
C LYS A 205 31.90 -6.96 -5.57
N LEU A 206 31.72 -8.09 -6.26
CA LEU A 206 32.78 -9.04 -6.58
C LEU A 206 33.30 -8.92 -8.03
N GLY A 207 32.72 -8.04 -8.85
CA GLY A 207 33.15 -7.74 -10.22
C GLY A 207 33.57 -6.28 -10.36
#